data_AF-A0A2A2KIW1-F1
#
_entry.id   AF-A0A2A2KIW1-F1
#
_cell.length_a   1.000
_cell.length_b   1.000
_cell.length_c   1.000
_cell.angle_alpha   90.00
_cell.angle_beta   90.00
_cell.angle_gamma   90.00
#
_symmetry.space_group_name_H-M   'P 1'
#
loop_
_entity.id
_entity.type
_entity.pdbx_description
1 polymer ?
#
loop_
_entity_poly.entity_id
_entity_poly.type
_entity_poly.pdbx_seq_one_letter_code
_entity_poly.pdbx_strand_id
1 'polypeptide(L)'
;MCYDKAVKEIEFTSEAEIPLENTAKDCAFRYICALDDLSTPTVFVTNYYRERLKKLGRYVEVDMASGGHLMDPPCFPIHCTVYSKLIDGMQAYGGEPSLHGYSQYLVWERTIKFFKKFLGEPPEMPDYRQDMRTNSSTSSKI
;
A
#
# COMPACT_ATOMS: atom_id res chain seq x y z
N MET A 1 6.70 -7.40 20.31
CA MET A 1 6.63 -7.27 18.83
C MET A 1 8.04 -7.01 18.32
N CYS A 2 8.43 -7.51 17.14
CA CYS A 2 9.81 -7.39 16.63
C CYS A 2 10.38 -5.95 16.61
N TYR A 3 9.54 -4.92 16.74
CA TYR A 3 9.91 -3.51 16.73
C TYR A 3 9.50 -2.71 17.97
N ASP A 4 8.98 -3.32 19.03
CA ASP A 4 8.53 -2.56 20.22
C ASP A 4 9.65 -1.77 20.90
N LYS A 5 10.86 -2.33 20.96
CA LYS A 5 12.07 -1.63 21.41
C LYS A 5 12.55 -0.61 20.39
N ALA A 6 12.54 -0.96 19.10
CA ALA A 6 12.95 -0.02 18.05
C ALA A 6 12.08 1.24 18.04
N VAL A 7 10.76 1.10 18.21
CA VAL A 7 9.81 2.23 18.27
C VAL A 7 9.99 3.08 19.53
N LYS A 8 10.40 2.49 20.65
CA LYS A 8 10.64 3.22 21.91
C LYS A 8 11.95 3.99 21.92
N GLU A 9 12.98 3.45 21.25
CA GLU A 9 14.35 3.98 21.29
C GLU A 9 14.73 4.74 20.00
N ILE A 10 13.88 4.74 18.96
CA ILE A 10 14.14 5.53 17.75
C ILE A 10 14.02 7.02 18.09
N GLU A 11 15.11 7.74 17.88
CA GLU A 11 15.10 9.19 17.83
C GLU A 11 14.70 9.63 16.42
N PHE A 12 13.49 10.20 16.30
CA PHE A 12 13.06 10.85 15.06
C PHE A 12 13.74 12.20 14.94
N THR A 13 14.78 12.27 14.10
CA THR A 13 15.40 13.53 13.74
C THR A 13 14.57 14.24 12.65
N SER A 14 14.69 15.55 12.54
CA SER A 14 13.98 16.32 11.51
C SER A 14 14.37 15.90 10.08
N GLU A 15 15.55 15.31 9.90
CA GLU A 15 16.06 14.82 8.63
C GLU A 15 15.35 13.55 8.16
N ALA A 16 14.80 12.75 9.09
CA ALA A 16 14.05 11.54 8.78
C ALA A 16 12.56 11.82 8.46
N GLU A 17 12.13 13.07 8.58
CA GLU A 17 10.74 13.47 8.40
C GLU A 17 10.37 13.65 6.92
N ILE A 18 9.17 13.21 6.55
CA ILE A 18 8.65 13.44 5.20
C ILE A 18 8.10 14.89 5.13
N PRO A 19 8.60 15.74 4.19
CA PRO A 19 8.20 17.13 4.06
C PRO A 19 6.86 17.27 3.33
N LEU A 20 5.77 16.92 4.02
CA LEU A 20 4.40 16.94 3.48
C LEU A 20 3.95 18.33 3.00
N GLU A 21 4.55 19.40 3.51
CA GLU A 21 4.33 20.78 3.08
C GLU A 21 4.67 21.02 1.60
N ASN A 22 5.57 20.21 1.02
CA ASN A 22 5.95 20.30 -0.39
C ASN A 22 4.93 19.66 -1.34
N THR A 23 3.88 19.02 -0.81
CA THR A 23 2.84 18.38 -1.62
C THR A 23 1.90 19.43 -2.24
N ALA A 24 1.41 19.14 -3.45
CA ALA A 24 0.43 19.99 -4.13
C ALA A 24 -0.84 20.19 -3.28
N LYS A 25 -1.45 21.38 -3.36
CA LYS A 25 -2.58 21.76 -2.50
C LYS A 25 -3.83 20.91 -2.70
N ASP A 26 -4.03 20.45 -3.92
CA ASP A 26 -5.12 19.60 -4.39
C ASP A 26 -4.76 18.10 -4.35
N CYS A 27 -3.57 17.73 -3.87
CA CYS A 27 -3.20 16.34 -3.72
C CYS A 27 -4.03 15.68 -2.61
N ALA A 28 -4.73 14.59 -2.97
CA ALA A 28 -5.46 13.75 -2.05
C ALA A 28 -4.64 12.52 -1.65
N PHE A 29 -4.69 12.16 -0.37
CA PHE A 29 -3.96 11.02 0.18
C PHE A 29 -4.91 9.91 0.61
N ARG A 30 -4.47 8.67 0.42
CA ARG A 30 -5.10 7.49 0.98
C ARG A 30 -4.03 6.66 1.67
N TYR A 31 -4.26 6.32 2.94
CA TYR A 31 -3.40 5.40 3.67
C TYR A 31 -4.15 4.11 3.96
N ILE A 32 -3.44 2.99 3.81
CA ILE A 32 -3.90 1.67 4.19
C ILE A 32 -3.06 1.26 5.38
N CYS A 33 -3.72 1.01 6.49
CA CYS A 33 -3.09 0.69 7.74
C CYS A 33 -3.40 -0.76 8.12
N ALA A 34 -2.39 -1.61 8.09
CA ALA A 34 -2.48 -2.98 8.57
C ALA A 34 -2.45 -3.00 10.11
N LEU A 35 -3.49 -3.59 10.71
CA LEU A 35 -3.65 -3.66 12.17
C LEU A 35 -2.70 -4.67 12.83
N ASP A 36 -2.32 -5.73 12.12
CA ASP A 36 -1.41 -6.78 12.58
C ASP A 36 -0.08 -6.72 11.83
N ASP A 37 0.39 -5.50 11.53
CA ASP A 37 1.70 -5.28 10.92
C ASP A 37 2.82 -5.56 11.93
N LEU A 38 3.51 -6.69 11.74
CA LEU A 38 4.64 -7.09 12.57
C LEU A 38 5.98 -6.57 12.06
N SER A 39 6.01 -5.88 10.92
CA SER A 39 7.21 -5.33 10.26
C SER A 39 7.41 -3.84 10.56
N THR A 40 6.33 -3.07 10.60
CA THR A 40 6.39 -1.62 10.87
C THR A 40 5.23 -1.17 11.75
N PRO A 41 5.38 -0.09 12.54
CA PRO A 41 4.33 0.44 13.41
C PRO A 41 3.27 1.24 12.62
N THR A 42 2.63 0.60 11.64
CA THR A 42 1.80 1.26 10.63
C THR A 42 0.62 2.03 11.21
N VAL A 43 0.01 1.54 12.30
CA VAL A 43 -1.06 2.26 13.02
C VAL A 43 -0.57 3.60 13.57
N PHE A 44 0.60 3.63 14.19
CA PHE A 44 1.17 4.86 14.73
C PHE A 44 1.52 5.83 13.60
N VAL A 45 2.28 5.36 12.61
CA VAL A 45 2.79 6.18 11.50
C VAL A 45 1.64 6.76 10.66
N THR A 46 0.61 5.96 10.38
CA THR A 46 -0.56 6.41 9.63
C THR A 46 -1.32 7.50 10.37
N ASN A 47 -1.55 7.34 11.68
CA ASN A 47 -2.22 8.36 12.48
C ASN A 47 -1.39 9.65 12.56
N TYR A 48 -0.07 9.53 12.73
CA TYR A 48 0.85 10.66 12.74
C TYR A 48 0.76 11.49 11.45
N TYR A 49 0.93 10.85 10.29
CA TYR A 49 0.86 11.55 9.01
C TYR A 49 -0.55 12.04 8.67
N ARG A 50 -1.61 11.31 9.06
CA ARG A 50 -3.00 11.77 8.88
C ARG A 50 -3.21 13.13 9.56
N GLU A 51 -2.78 13.28 10.81
CA GLU A 51 -2.97 14.54 11.54
C GLU A 51 -2.12 15.68 10.97
N ARG A 52 -0.91 15.39 10.46
CA ARG A 52 -0.10 16.37 9.74
C ARG A 52 -0.77 16.84 8.45
N LEU A 53 -1.28 15.91 7.64
CA LEU A 53 -2.01 16.22 6.40
C LEU A 53 -3.26 17.06 6.67
N LYS A 54 -4.03 16.72 7.71
CA LYS A 54 -5.20 17.51 8.13
C LYS A 54 -4.82 18.95 8.52
N LYS A 55 -3.73 19.14 9.27
CA LYS A 55 -3.24 20.49 9.64
C LYS A 55 -2.83 21.32 8.42
N LEU A 56 -2.34 20.67 7.37
CA LEU A 56 -2.00 21.30 6.08
C LEU A 56 -3.24 21.53 5.17
N GLY A 57 -4.44 21.12 5.60
CA GLY A 57 -5.66 21.21 4.81
C GLY A 57 -5.70 20.25 3.62
N ARG A 58 -4.93 19.14 3.67
CA ARG A 58 -4.93 18.11 2.62
C ARG A 58 -6.03 17.08 2.88
N TYR A 59 -6.69 16.61 1.81
CA TYR A 59 -7.61 15.48 1.94
C TYR A 59 -6.82 14.22 2.27
N VAL A 60 -7.26 13.49 3.29
CA VAL A 60 -6.70 12.19 3.64
C VAL A 60 -7.82 11.26 4.11
N GLU A 61 -7.85 10.05 3.56
CA GLU A 61 -8.65 8.95 4.09
C GLU A 61 -7.76 7.80 4.55
N VAL A 62 -8.19 7.08 5.59
CA VAL A 62 -7.44 5.97 6.18
C VAL A 62 -8.33 4.74 6.20
N ASP A 63 -7.81 3.64 5.71
CA ASP A 63 -8.43 2.32 5.79
C ASP A 63 -7.69 1.46 6.82
N MET A 64 -8.37 1.05 7.87
CA MET A 64 -7.82 0.15 8.89
C MET A 64 -8.12 -1.28 8.47
N ALA A 65 -7.13 -1.94 7.88
CA ALA A 65 -7.25 -3.27 7.32
C ALA A 65 -6.88 -4.33 8.36
N SER A 66 -7.73 -5.34 8.50
CA SER A 66 -7.47 -6.52 9.33
C SER A 66 -6.50 -7.44 8.60
N GLY A 67 -5.21 -7.13 8.66
CA GLY A 67 -4.16 -7.89 8.00
C GLY A 67 -2.76 -7.47 8.47
N GLY A 68 -1.77 -8.10 7.85
CA GLY A 68 -0.36 -7.86 8.08
C GLY A 68 0.24 -6.89 7.06
N HIS A 69 1.56 -6.73 7.10
CA HIS A 69 2.32 -5.75 6.34
C HIS A 69 2.08 -5.81 4.82
N LEU A 70 2.04 -7.03 4.26
CA LEU A 70 2.01 -7.27 2.82
C LEU A 70 0.57 -7.25 2.28
N MET A 71 -0.05 -6.07 2.22
CA MET A 71 -1.40 -5.90 1.68
C MET A 71 -1.39 -5.91 0.14
N ASP A 72 -1.21 -7.10 -0.41
CA ASP A 72 -1.10 -7.35 -1.85
C ASP A 72 -2.46 -7.26 -2.60
N PRO A 73 -2.46 -7.26 -3.95
CA PRO A 73 -3.68 -7.39 -4.72
C PRO A 73 -4.48 -8.66 -4.35
N PRO A 74 -5.80 -8.69 -4.61
CA PRO A 74 -6.65 -9.81 -4.23
C PRO A 74 -6.18 -11.14 -4.83
N CYS A 75 -6.47 -12.23 -4.11
CA CYS A 75 -6.03 -13.60 -4.40
C CYS A 75 -4.53 -13.87 -4.21
N PHE A 76 -3.72 -12.88 -3.82
CA PHE A 76 -2.32 -13.13 -3.54
C PHE A 76 -2.16 -13.86 -2.20
N PRO A 77 -1.44 -15.00 -2.15
CA PRO A 77 -1.29 -15.74 -0.91
C PRO A 77 -0.52 -14.93 0.13
N ILE A 78 -0.97 -15.00 1.38
CA ILE A 78 -0.31 -14.32 2.49
C ILE A 78 1.06 -14.94 2.80
N HIS A 79 2.03 -14.08 3.10
CA HIS A 79 3.34 -14.46 3.61
C HIS A 79 3.52 -13.93 5.04
N CYS A 80 3.10 -14.69 6.04
CA CYS A 80 3.15 -14.25 7.44
C CYS A 80 4.60 -14.05 7.93
N THR A 81 5.54 -14.85 7.43
CA THR A 81 6.97 -14.78 7.73
C THR A 81 7.81 -15.18 6.52
N VAL A 82 8.93 -14.50 6.29
CA VAL A 82 9.91 -14.87 5.24
C VAL A 82 11.33 -14.81 5.79
N TYR A 83 12.25 -15.58 5.22
CA TYR A 83 13.67 -15.38 5.51
C TYR A 83 14.16 -14.12 4.78
N SER A 84 14.78 -13.20 5.52
CA SER A 84 15.41 -12.01 4.99
C SER A 84 16.92 -12.14 5.14
N LYS A 85 17.61 -12.16 3.98
CA LYS A 85 19.08 -12.19 3.93
C LYS A 85 19.72 -10.95 4.56
N LEU A 86 19.04 -9.80 4.53
CA LEU A 86 19.56 -8.55 5.06
C LEU A 86 19.79 -8.61 6.58
N ILE A 87 18.87 -9.27 7.31
CA ILE A 87 18.93 -9.44 8.76
C ILE A 87 19.42 -10.83 9.16
N ASP A 88 19.78 -11.66 8.17
CA ASP A 88 20.11 -13.08 8.31
C ASP A 88 19.16 -13.85 9.23
N GLY A 89 17.85 -13.73 8.98
CA GLY A 89 16.84 -14.26 9.90
C GLY A 89 15.42 -14.22 9.37
N MET A 90 14.49 -14.80 10.13
CA MET A 90 13.06 -14.79 9.82
C MET A 90 12.44 -13.43 10.15
N GLN A 91 11.96 -12.74 9.13
CA GLN A 91 11.16 -11.52 9.25
C GLN A 91 9.67 -11.90 9.35
N ALA A 92 8.96 -11.31 10.30
CA ALA A 92 7.52 -11.44 10.40
C ALA A 92 6.82 -10.23 9.77
N TYR A 93 5.72 -10.50 9.06
CA TYR A 93 4.84 -9.51 8.44
C TYR A 93 3.43 -9.52 9.06
N GLY A 94 3.06 -10.60 9.77
CA GLY A 94 1.77 -10.73 10.42
C GLY A 94 0.61 -10.98 9.45
N GLY A 95 -0.61 -10.88 9.98
CA GLY A 95 -1.86 -11.15 9.29
C GLY A 95 -2.30 -12.61 9.45
N GLU A 96 -3.52 -12.78 9.97
CA GLU A 96 -4.22 -14.07 9.91
C GLU A 96 -4.74 -14.28 8.47
N PRO A 97 -4.53 -15.46 7.85
CA PRO A 97 -4.82 -15.67 6.44
C PRO A 97 -6.24 -15.30 5.98
N SER A 98 -7.26 -15.64 6.76
CA SER A 98 -8.66 -15.42 6.39
C SER A 98 -9.02 -13.93 6.41
N LEU A 99 -8.66 -13.24 7.49
CA LEU A 99 -8.89 -11.80 7.65
C LEU A 99 -8.06 -10.99 6.67
N HIS A 100 -6.79 -11.37 6.47
CA HIS A 100 -5.90 -10.71 5.54
C HIS A 100 -6.40 -10.87 4.10
N GLY A 101 -6.70 -12.10 3.68
CA GLY A 101 -7.21 -12.37 2.33
C GLY A 101 -8.50 -11.62 2.05
N TYR A 102 -9.43 -11.56 3.03
CA TYR A 102 -10.64 -10.76 2.90
C TYR A 102 -10.35 -9.25 2.80
N SER A 103 -9.41 -8.76 3.61
CA SER A 103 -9.01 -7.34 3.60
C SER A 103 -8.40 -6.91 2.27
N GLN A 104 -7.64 -7.78 1.59
CA GLN A 104 -7.07 -7.48 0.27
C GLN A 104 -8.17 -7.09 -0.74
N TYR A 105 -9.29 -7.81 -0.78
CA TYR A 105 -10.42 -7.47 -1.67
C TYR A 105 -11.01 -6.09 -1.36
N LEU A 106 -11.29 -5.81 -0.09
CA LEU A 106 -11.90 -4.55 0.33
C LEU A 106 -10.96 -3.37 0.06
N VAL A 107 -9.69 -3.51 0.43
CA VAL A 107 -8.67 -2.49 0.25
C VAL A 107 -8.47 -2.20 -1.23
N TRP A 108 -8.41 -3.23 -2.07
CA TRP A 108 -8.25 -3.08 -3.51
C TRP A 108 -9.42 -2.32 -4.14
N GLU A 109 -10.65 -2.75 -3.85
CA GLU A 109 -11.86 -2.11 -4.36
C GLU A 109 -11.95 -0.63 -3.95
N ARG A 110 -11.67 -0.33 -2.67
CA ARG A 110 -11.68 1.04 -2.15
C ARG A 110 -10.57 1.90 -2.73
N THR A 111 -9.41 1.32 -3.02
CA THR A 111 -8.30 2.02 -3.67
C THR A 111 -8.65 2.42 -5.09
N ILE A 112 -9.33 1.55 -5.84
CA ILE A 112 -9.86 1.89 -7.17
C ILE A 112 -10.90 3.01 -7.05
N LYS A 113 -11.84 2.93 -6.10
CA LYS A 113 -12.85 3.98 -5.86
C LYS A 113 -12.21 5.33 -5.52
N PHE A 114 -11.16 5.33 -4.70
CA PHE A 114 -10.40 6.53 -4.35
C PHE A 114 -9.77 7.16 -5.59
N PHE A 115 -9.06 6.38 -6.42
CA PHE A 115 -8.48 6.93 -7.65
C PHE A 115 -9.55 7.46 -8.59
N LYS A 116 -10.66 6.74 -8.79
CA LYS A 116 -11.77 7.22 -9.63
C LYS A 116 -12.36 8.54 -9.15
N LYS A 117 -12.46 8.73 -7.84
CA LYS A 117 -12.97 9.97 -7.23
C LYS A 117 -12.11 11.19 -7.55
N PHE A 118 -10.78 11.04 -7.57
CA PHE A 118 -9.85 12.17 -7.71
C PHE A 118 -9.24 12.30 -9.11
N LEU A 119 -9.19 11.22 -9.89
CA LEU A 119 -8.60 11.19 -11.24
C LEU A 119 -9.64 10.96 -12.34
N GLY A 120 -10.89 10.64 -11.99
CA GLY A 120 -11.95 10.30 -12.94
C GLY A 120 -11.94 8.82 -13.36
N GLU A 121 -12.83 8.47 -14.28
CA GLU A 121 -12.89 7.12 -14.82
C GLU A 121 -11.63 6.81 -15.66
N PRO A 122 -11.03 5.61 -15.52
CA PRO A 122 -9.94 5.23 -16.38
C PRO A 122 -10.43 5.15 -17.83
N PRO A 123 -9.56 5.43 -18.81
CA PRO A 123 -9.89 5.22 -20.21
C PRO A 123 -10.26 3.76 -20.47
N GLU A 124 -11.10 3.52 -21.49
CA GLU A 124 -11.36 2.17 -21.94
C GLU A 124 -10.05 1.49 -22.32
N MET A 125 -9.78 0.35 -21.69
CA MET A 125 -8.60 -0.44 -22.02
C MET A 125 -8.76 -0.98 -23.44
N PRO A 126 -7.80 -0.76 -24.34
CA PRO A 126 -7.83 -1.36 -25.66
C PRO A 126 -7.83 -2.88 -25.54
N ASP A 127 -8.46 -3.56 -26.51
CA ASP A 127 -8.45 -5.02 -26.57
C ASP A 127 -7.05 -5.51 -26.92
N TYR A 128 -6.24 -5.79 -25.90
CA TYR A 128 -4.87 -6.28 -26.04
C TYR A 128 -4.74 -7.56 -26.89
N ARG A 129 -5.84 -8.29 -27.11
CA ARG A 129 -5.87 -9.46 -27.99
C ARG A 129 -5.80 -9.06 -29.47
N GLN A 130 -6.25 -7.86 -29.82
CA GLN A 130 -6.17 -7.34 -31.18
C GLN A 130 -4.71 -6.98 -31.52
N ASP A 131 -3.97 -6.41 -30.58
CA ASP A 131 -2.55 -6.07 -30.73
C ASP A 131 -1.66 -7.30 -30.92
N MET A 132 -2.01 -8.42 -30.27
CA MET A 132 -1.32 -9.70 -30.47
C MET A 132 -1.58 -10.28 -31.87
N ARG A 133 -2.78 -10.09 -32.42
CA ARG A 133 -3.15 -10.59 -33.76
C ARG A 133 -2.48 -9.79 -34.87
N THR A 134 -2.43 -8.45 -34.75
CA THR A 134 -1.77 -7.58 -35.74
C THR A 134 -0.27 -7.88 -35.83
N ASN A 135 0.42 -8.10 -34.71
CA ASN A 135 1.84 -8.47 -34.67
C ASN A 135 2.13 -9.88 -35.21
N SER A 136 1.20 -10.83 -35.06
CA SER A 136 1.36 -12.18 -35.64
C SER A 136 1.23 -12.21 -37.17
N SER A 137 0.43 -11.30 -37.75
CA SER A 137 0.21 -11.20 -39.20
C SER A 137 1.34 -10.53 -39.97
N THR A 138 2.24 -9.82 -39.27
CA THR A 138 3.43 -9.20 -39.88
C THR A 138 4.63 -10.15 -39.92
N SER A 139 4.65 -11.19 -39.09
CA SER A 139 5.76 -12.17 -39.01
C SER A 139 5.65 -13.34 -40.01
N SER A 140 4.58 -13.43 -40.79
CA SER A 140 4.36 -14.51 -41.77
C SER A 140 4.70 -14.12 -43.23
N LYS A 141 5.47 -13.03 -43.43
CA LYS A 141 5.93 -12.55 -44.76
C LYS A 141 7.43 -12.74 -45.03
N ILE A 142 8.07 -13.76 -44.44
CA ILE A 142 9.44 -14.17 -44.79
C ILE A 142 9.40 -15.54 -45.44
#